data_AF-A0A1Q8QIQ0-F1
#
_entry.id   AF-A0A1Q8QIQ0-F1
#
_cell.length_a   1.000
_cell.length_b   1.000
_cell.length_c   1.000
_cell.angle_alpha   90.00
_cell.angle_beta   90.00
_cell.angle_gamma   90.00
#
_symmetry.space_group_name_H-M   'P 1'
#
loop_
_entity.id
_entity.type
_entity.pdbx_description
1 polymer ?
#
loop_
_entity_poly.entity_id
_entity_poly.type
_entity_poly.pdbx_seq_one_letter_code
_entity_poly.pdbx_strand_id
1 'polypeptide(L)'
;MLKHFGVVRGEEVVKAINRMPAFALTGDPTNKKHLIIETFPTGITLGLFPDVFPIKYKIKSKVEFGTSKMEMGRIINLFKRLSDFNPQVYNVEDFFSDSLGIQAMSKKGYKNLEDKLDAFLY
;
A
#
# COMPACT_ATOMS: atom_id res chain seq x y z
N MET A 1 22.11 15.78 -17.84
CA MET A 1 20.69 15.87 -17.42
C MET A 1 20.42 14.72 -16.45
N LEU A 2 20.46 14.97 -15.14
CA LEU A 2 20.23 13.94 -14.12
C LEU A 2 18.74 13.62 -14.05
N LYS A 3 18.35 12.42 -14.49
CA LYS A 3 16.99 11.88 -14.31
C LYS A 3 16.80 11.57 -12.82
N HIS A 4 16.17 12.48 -12.08
CA HIS A 4 15.90 12.34 -10.64
C HIS A 4 14.61 11.53 -10.40
N PHE A 5 14.57 10.28 -10.83
CA PHE A 5 13.52 9.36 -10.38
C PHE A 5 13.90 8.88 -8.97
N GLY A 6 13.07 9.16 -7.96
CA GLY A 6 13.23 8.66 -6.59
C GLY A 6 13.86 9.61 -5.56
N VAL A 7 14.04 10.90 -5.88
CA VAL A 7 14.70 11.86 -4.96
C VAL A 7 13.71 12.62 -4.08
N VAL A 8 12.46 12.76 -4.49
CA VAL A 8 11.42 13.38 -3.65
C VAL A 8 10.86 12.30 -2.73
N ARG A 9 11.51 12.10 -1.58
CA ARG A 9 11.01 11.26 -0.49
C ARG A 9 9.96 12.04 0.30
N GLY A 10 8.97 11.34 0.87
CA GLY A 10 7.93 11.96 1.70
C GLY A 10 8.51 12.90 2.76
N GLU A 11 9.64 12.51 3.36
CA GLU A 11 10.41 13.33 4.32
C GLU A 11 10.83 14.72 3.79
N GLU A 12 11.22 14.86 2.52
CA GLU A 12 11.63 16.14 1.93
C GLU A 12 10.42 17.03 1.60
N VAL A 13 9.31 16.40 1.18
CA VAL A 13 8.03 17.07 0.97
C VAL A 13 7.49 17.61 2.29
N VAL A 14 7.48 16.77 3.32
CA VAL A 14 7.07 17.13 4.69
C VAL A 14 7.93 18.27 5.24
N LYS A 15 9.26 18.24 5.04
CA LYS A 15 10.16 19.35 5.42
C LYS A 15 9.82 20.65 4.70
N ALA A 16 9.50 20.60 3.41
CA ALA A 16 9.12 21.79 2.65
C ALA A 16 7.78 22.37 3.12
N ILE A 17 6.80 21.51 3.37
CA ILE A 17 5.46 21.88 3.83
C ILE A 17 5.49 22.47 5.25
N ASN A 18 6.28 21.91 6.17
CA ASN A 18 6.44 22.44 7.53
C ASN A 18 6.99 23.88 7.58
N ARG A 19 7.62 24.35 6.50
CA ARG A 19 8.10 25.74 6.39
C ARG A 19 7.02 26.70 5.90
N MET A 20 5.85 26.21 5.48
CA MET A 20 4.74 27.00 4.96
C MET A 20 3.61 27.12 5.99
N PRO A 21 3.30 28.32 6.51
CA PRO A 21 2.28 28.50 7.56
C PRO A 21 0.85 28.10 7.14
N ALA A 22 0.59 28.02 5.83
CA ALA A 22 -0.70 27.67 5.25
C ALA A 22 -1.04 26.16 5.37
N PHE A 23 -0.04 25.32 5.61
CA PHE A 23 -0.20 23.87 5.72
C PHE A 23 0.08 23.41 7.14
N ALA A 24 -0.61 22.36 7.57
CA ALA A 24 -0.37 21.72 8.85
C ALA A 24 -0.34 20.21 8.66
N LEU A 25 0.68 19.56 9.25
CA LEU A 25 0.68 18.12 9.42
C LEU A 25 -0.30 17.76 10.53
N THR A 26 -1.34 17.00 10.21
CA THR A 26 -2.29 16.51 11.21
C THR A 26 -2.87 15.16 10.77
N GLY A 27 -3.24 14.34 11.74
CA GLY A 27 -4.01 13.11 11.51
C GLY A 27 -5.52 13.33 11.65
N ASP A 28 -5.95 14.56 11.97
CA ASP A 28 -7.34 14.94 12.18
C ASP A 28 -7.94 15.57 10.91
N PRO A 29 -8.84 14.85 10.21
CA PRO A 29 -9.47 15.32 8.97
C PRO A 29 -10.50 16.45 9.19
N THR A 30 -10.86 16.75 10.45
CA THR A 30 -11.85 17.79 10.78
C THR A 30 -11.24 19.19 10.89
N ASN A 31 -9.91 19.30 10.83
CA ASN A 31 -9.21 20.56 10.92
C ASN A 31 -9.33 21.34 9.59
N LYS A 32 -9.81 22.60 9.63
CA LYS A 32 -10.10 23.46 8.46
C LYS A 32 -8.86 23.95 7.67
N LYS A 33 -7.71 23.29 7.81
CA LYS A 33 -6.48 23.61 7.09
C LYS A 33 -6.30 22.66 5.91
N HIS A 34 -5.55 23.10 4.89
CA HIS A 34 -5.16 22.22 3.78
C HIS A 34 -4.34 21.05 4.34
N LEU A 35 -4.90 19.85 4.21
CA LEU A 35 -4.41 18.63 4.84
C LEU A 35 -3.63 17.76 3.86
N ILE A 36 -2.49 17.23 4.32
CA ILE A 36 -1.73 16.20 3.63
C ILE A 36 -1.61 15.01 4.59
N ILE A 37 -2.25 13.90 4.25
CA ILE A 37 -2.14 12.63 5.00
C ILE A 37 -1.17 11.74 4.24
N GLU A 38 0.00 11.48 4.83
CA GLU A 38 0.88 10.43 4.34
C GLU A 38 0.39 9.10 4.90
N THR A 39 -0.30 8.32 4.07
CA THR A 39 -0.65 6.96 4.43
C THR A 39 0.43 6.03 3.89
N PHE A 40 1.08 5.28 4.78
CA PHE A 40 1.90 4.16 4.34
C PHE A 40 0.95 3.01 3.96
N PRO A 41 1.30 2.19 2.95
CA PRO A 41 0.58 0.95 2.66
C PRO A 41 0.33 0.08 3.90
N THR A 42 1.30 0.09 4.82
CA THR A 42 1.24 -0.52 6.16
C THR A 42 0.13 0.07 7.04
N GLY A 43 -0.05 1.40 7.03
CA GLY A 43 -1.07 2.11 7.80
C GLY A 43 -2.48 1.90 7.25
N ILE A 44 -2.64 1.89 5.92
CA ILE A 44 -3.92 1.54 5.30
C ILE A 44 -4.29 0.09 5.62
N THR A 45 -3.34 -0.85 5.48
CA THR A 45 -3.59 -2.26 5.78
C THR A 45 -3.94 -2.46 7.26
N LEU A 46 -3.27 -1.76 8.18
CA LEU A 46 -3.59 -1.78 9.61
C LEU A 46 -4.98 -1.20 9.91
N GLY A 47 -5.37 -0.13 9.22
CA GLY A 47 -6.68 0.51 9.41
C GLY A 47 -7.83 -0.34 8.86
N LEU A 48 -7.66 -0.94 7.68
CA LEU A 48 -8.68 -1.78 7.05
C LEU A 48 -8.77 -3.18 7.68
N PHE A 49 -7.62 -3.73 8.07
CA PHE A 49 -7.52 -5.12 8.54
C PHE A 49 -6.58 -5.24 9.76
N PRO A 50 -6.98 -4.70 10.93
CA PRO A 50 -6.12 -4.67 12.13
C PRO A 50 -5.73 -6.07 12.63
N ASP A 51 -6.65 -7.03 12.55
CA ASP A 51 -6.50 -8.39 13.13
C ASP A 51 -5.45 -9.25 12.41
N VAL A 52 -5.03 -8.84 11.23
CA VAL A 52 -4.13 -9.59 10.35
C VAL A 52 -2.78 -8.91 10.19
N PHE A 53 -2.56 -7.78 10.86
CA PHE A 53 -1.26 -7.13 10.91
C PHE A 53 -0.30 -7.89 11.85
N PRO A 54 1.01 -8.00 11.53
CA PRO A 54 1.69 -7.55 10.31
C PRO A 54 1.59 -8.55 9.15
N ILE A 55 1.40 -8.04 7.93
CA ILE A 55 1.46 -8.85 6.70
C ILE A 55 2.84 -8.69 6.04
N LYS A 56 3.55 -9.80 5.84
CA LYS A 56 4.93 -9.80 5.29
C LYS A 56 4.98 -10.15 3.80
N TYR A 57 4.15 -9.49 2.99
CA TYR A 57 4.07 -9.77 1.55
C TYR A 57 5.24 -9.20 0.74
N LYS A 58 5.99 -8.19 1.18
CA LYS A 58 7.12 -7.69 0.36
C LYS A 58 8.28 -8.67 0.31
N ILE A 59 8.93 -8.81 -0.85
CA ILE A 59 10.17 -9.60 -0.97
C ILE A 59 11.26 -8.97 -0.08
N LYS A 60 11.87 -9.75 0.81
CA LYS A 60 13.00 -9.33 1.66
C LYS A 60 14.11 -10.37 1.65
N SER A 61 15.36 -9.92 1.74
CA SER A 61 16.55 -10.80 1.65
C SER A 61 16.63 -11.87 2.73
N LYS A 62 15.99 -11.66 3.89
CA LYS A 62 15.98 -12.59 5.03
C LYS A 62 14.65 -13.33 5.21
N VAL A 63 13.76 -13.26 4.23
CA VAL A 63 12.45 -13.93 4.26
C VAL A 63 12.38 -14.88 3.08
N GLU A 64 11.99 -16.12 3.34
CA GLU A 64 11.80 -17.10 2.28
C GLU A 64 10.70 -16.63 1.32
N PHE A 65 10.94 -16.79 0.02
CA PHE A 65 9.99 -16.32 -1.00
C PHE A 65 8.63 -17.03 -0.92
N GLY A 66 8.60 -18.29 -0.47
CA GLY A 66 7.36 -19.01 -0.19
C GLY A 66 6.50 -18.32 0.88
N THR A 67 7.13 -17.79 1.93
CA THR A 67 6.44 -17.00 2.96
C THR A 67 5.84 -15.73 2.39
N SER A 68 6.58 -15.00 1.54
CA SER A 68 6.04 -13.82 0.86
C SER A 68 4.83 -14.17 -0.01
N LYS A 69 4.90 -15.27 -0.79
CA LYS A 69 3.77 -15.78 -1.59
C LYS A 69 2.51 -16.07 -0.76
N MET A 70 2.67 -16.76 0.36
CA MET A 70 1.57 -17.03 1.28
C MET A 70 0.94 -15.73 1.78
N GLU A 71 1.77 -14.78 2.21
CA GLU A 71 1.31 -13.49 2.74
C GLU A 71 0.67 -12.60 1.66
N MET A 72 1.13 -12.66 0.41
CA MET A 72 0.50 -12.00 -0.75
C MET A 72 -0.89 -12.57 -1.04
N GLY A 73 -1.04 -13.89 -0.98
CA GLY A 73 -2.37 -14.51 -1.13
C GLY A 73 -3.32 -14.07 -0.03
N ARG A 74 -2.82 -14.02 1.21
CA ARG A 74 -3.59 -13.57 2.37
C ARG A 74 -4.06 -12.12 2.23
N ILE A 75 -3.20 -11.19 1.83
CA ILE A 75 -3.59 -9.78 1.66
C ILE A 75 -4.56 -9.58 0.49
N ILE A 76 -4.36 -10.25 -0.65
CA ILE A 76 -5.31 -10.16 -1.77
C ILE A 76 -6.69 -10.68 -1.38
N ASN A 77 -6.75 -11.80 -0.64
CA ASN A 77 -8.03 -12.32 -0.15
C ASN A 77 -8.71 -11.34 0.82
N LEU A 78 -7.95 -10.62 1.64
CA LEU A 78 -8.49 -9.56 2.50
C LEU A 78 -9.03 -8.41 1.66
N PHE A 79 -8.31 -7.98 0.62
CA PHE A 79 -8.77 -6.92 -0.28
C PHE A 79 -10.06 -7.29 -1.00
N LYS A 80 -10.24 -8.55 -1.44
CA LYS A 80 -11.51 -9.00 -2.04
C LYS A 80 -12.72 -8.77 -1.13
N ARG A 81 -12.55 -8.87 0.19
CA ARG A 81 -13.60 -8.58 1.17
C ARG A 81 -14.03 -7.12 1.21
N LEU A 82 -13.26 -6.18 0.62
CA LEU A 82 -13.71 -4.79 0.48
C LEU A 82 -14.95 -4.66 -0.42
N SER A 83 -15.21 -5.65 -1.28
CA SER A 83 -16.46 -5.73 -2.01
C SER A 83 -17.68 -6.00 -1.10
N ASP A 84 -17.45 -6.46 0.14
CA ASP A 84 -18.50 -6.70 1.14
C ASP A 84 -18.74 -5.46 2.05
N PHE A 85 -17.95 -4.39 1.91
CA PHE A 85 -18.09 -3.18 2.74
C PHE A 85 -19.26 -2.31 2.29
N ASN A 86 -19.74 -1.43 3.18
CA ASN A 86 -20.73 -0.41 2.86
C ASN A 86 -20.15 0.99 3.14
N PRO A 87 -19.94 1.85 2.12
CA PRO A 87 -20.19 1.60 0.70
C PRO A 87 -19.22 0.58 0.09
N GLN A 88 -19.70 -0.14 -0.93
CA GLN A 88 -18.95 -1.19 -1.62
C GLN A 88 -17.80 -0.60 -2.42
N VAL A 89 -16.64 -1.28 -2.38
CA VAL A 89 -15.53 -1.00 -3.30
C VAL A 89 -15.67 -1.88 -4.53
N TYR A 90 -15.90 -1.26 -5.69
CA TYR A 90 -16.08 -1.95 -6.97
C TYR A 90 -14.74 -2.25 -7.66
N ASN A 91 -14.73 -3.23 -8.57
CA ASN A 91 -13.59 -3.62 -9.42
C ASN A 91 -12.33 -4.11 -8.68
N VAL A 92 -12.44 -4.44 -7.39
CA VAL A 92 -11.30 -4.96 -6.61
C VAL A 92 -10.82 -6.30 -7.15
N GLU A 93 -11.75 -7.17 -7.57
CA GLU A 93 -11.42 -8.48 -8.12
C GLU A 93 -10.68 -8.37 -9.47
N ASP A 94 -11.10 -7.44 -10.33
CA ASP A 94 -10.48 -7.22 -11.64
C ASP A 94 -9.01 -6.82 -11.50
N PHE A 95 -8.71 -6.02 -10.47
CA PHE A 95 -7.35 -5.56 -10.16
C PHE A 95 -6.40 -6.71 -9.78
N PHE A 96 -6.94 -7.79 -9.20
CA PHE A 96 -6.19 -8.96 -8.74
C PHE A 96 -6.51 -10.24 -9.56
N SER A 97 -7.20 -10.14 -10.68
CA SER A 97 -7.68 -11.29 -11.46
C SER A 97 -6.57 -12.22 -11.96
N ASP A 98 -5.37 -11.68 -12.22
CA ASP A 98 -4.16 -12.44 -12.58
C ASP A 98 -3.56 -13.24 -11.40
N SER A 99 -4.06 -13.08 -10.18
CA SER A 99 -3.46 -13.63 -8.96
C SER A 99 -3.80 -15.10 -8.67
N LEU A 100 -4.55 -15.77 -9.53
CA LEU A 100 -4.93 -17.18 -9.34
C LEU A 100 -3.72 -18.15 -9.31
N GLY A 101 -2.52 -17.65 -9.62
CA GLY A 101 -1.27 -18.42 -9.59
C GLY A 101 -0.18 -17.93 -8.64
N ILE A 102 -0.46 -17.19 -7.55
CA ILE A 102 0.60 -16.63 -6.65
C ILE A 102 1.66 -17.69 -6.27
N GLN A 103 1.22 -18.92 -5.96
CA GLN A 103 2.13 -20.01 -5.59
C GLN A 103 3.04 -20.44 -6.74
N ALA A 104 2.57 -20.39 -7.98
CA ALA A 104 3.33 -20.72 -9.18
C ALA A 104 4.11 -19.52 -9.75
N MET A 105 3.92 -18.29 -9.24
CA MET A 105 4.57 -17.10 -9.79
C MET A 105 6.10 -17.13 -9.65
N SER A 106 6.77 -16.65 -10.69
CA SER A 106 8.19 -16.29 -10.62
C SER A 106 8.39 -15.04 -9.75
N LYS A 107 9.62 -14.80 -9.29
CA LYS A 107 9.96 -13.56 -8.54
C LYS A 107 9.60 -12.28 -9.33
N LYS A 108 9.76 -12.30 -10.66
CA LYS A 108 9.42 -11.16 -11.53
C LYS A 108 7.90 -10.92 -11.56
N GLY A 109 7.10 -11.95 -11.79
CA GLY A 109 5.64 -11.85 -11.79
C GLY A 109 5.10 -11.40 -10.43
N TYR A 110 5.69 -11.93 -9.36
CA TYR A 110 5.38 -11.52 -7.99
C TYR A 110 5.68 -10.04 -7.75
N LYS A 111 6.84 -9.54 -8.19
CA LYS A 111 7.21 -8.13 -8.00
C LYS A 111 6.24 -7.20 -8.72
N ASN A 112 5.78 -7.55 -9.92
CA ASN A 112 4.74 -6.78 -10.60
C ASN A 112 3.42 -6.74 -9.80
N LEU A 113 3.03 -7.86 -9.19
CA LEU A 113 1.85 -7.93 -8.32
C LEU A 113 2.02 -7.11 -7.04
N GLU A 114 3.21 -7.17 -6.43
CA GLU A 114 3.60 -6.33 -5.29
C GLU A 114 3.48 -4.84 -5.65
N ASP A 115 3.98 -4.42 -6.81
CA ASP A 115 3.91 -3.03 -7.26
C ASP A 115 2.45 -2.58 -7.53
N LYS A 116 1.61 -3.44 -8.11
CA LYS A 116 0.17 -3.18 -8.25
C LYS A 116 -0.50 -3.00 -6.88
N LEU A 117 -0.23 -3.89 -5.94
CA LEU A 117 -0.78 -3.83 -4.58
C LEU A 117 -0.30 -2.57 -3.84
N ASP A 118 0.98 -2.23 -3.95
CA ASP A 118 1.53 -0.99 -3.39
C ASP A 118 0.84 0.25 -3.99
N ALA A 119 0.55 0.25 -5.30
CA ALA A 119 -0.16 1.34 -5.96
C ALA A 119 -1.64 1.44 -5.54
N PHE A 120 -2.30 0.33 -5.23
CA PHE A 120 -3.66 0.33 -4.67
C PHE A 120 -3.70 0.88 -3.23
N LEU A 121 -2.61 0.65 -2.50
CA LEU A 121 -2.43 1.04 -1.10
C LEU A 121 -1.89 2.48 -0.92
N TYR A 122 -1.73 3.25 -1.99
CA TYR A 122 -1.24 4.63 -1.99
C TYR A 122 -2.35 5.60 -2.44
#